data_AF-A0A3C1F8D7-F1
#
_entry.id   AF-A0A3C1F8D7-F1
#
_cell.length_a   1.000
_cell.length_b   1.000
_cell.length_c   1.000
_cell.angle_alpha   90.00
_cell.angle_beta   90.00
_cell.angle_gamma   90.00
#
_symmetry.space_group_name_H-M   'P 1'
#
loop_
_entity.id
_entity.type
_entity.pdbx_description
1 polymer ?
#
loop_
_entity_poly.entity_id
_entity_poly.type
_entity_poly.pdbx_seq_one_letter_code
_entity_poly.pdbx_strand_id
1 'polypeptide(L)'
;MGKNILVLTGSPRQLGNSALLADAFIQGAKFAGHTVKVFETAFHPVLPCHACDKCWSAKGPCVFKDNFDKLAPMLEEADMLVFCTPLYWFTMSAQLKAAIDKLYAYMKDIAPRKLKIKECVLLAAAEGTEKDGDYDGLKATYHNIANYLGWKDRGMVLAGGVGAPGEIIKTGKLKEALEFGKTM
;
A
#
# COMPACT_ATOMS: atom_id res chain seq x y z
N MET A 1 21.43 5.25 -4.42
CA MET A 1 20.69 5.27 -5.70
C MET A 1 19.23 5.49 -5.39
N GLY A 2 18.52 6.31 -6.17
CA GLY A 2 17.08 6.53 -5.98
C GLY A 2 16.27 5.29 -6.35
N LYS A 3 15.19 5.01 -5.60
CA LYS A 3 14.24 3.93 -5.86
C LYS A 3 12.98 4.47 -6.52
N ASN A 4 12.27 3.62 -7.25
CA ASN A 4 10.89 3.84 -7.65
C ASN A 4 9.96 3.28 -6.57
N ILE A 5 9.30 4.16 -5.83
CA ILE A 5 8.37 3.81 -4.76
C ILE A 5 6.96 3.94 -5.31
N LEU A 6 6.16 2.89 -5.17
CA LEU A 6 4.74 2.93 -5.45
C LEU A 6 3.95 2.91 -4.14
N VAL A 7 3.19 3.98 -3.89
CA VAL A 7 2.29 4.10 -2.75
C VAL A 7 0.88 3.71 -3.18
N LEU A 8 0.31 2.70 -2.54
CA LEU A 8 -1.08 2.29 -2.74
C LEU A 8 -1.91 2.85 -1.59
N THR A 9 -2.88 3.73 -1.87
CA THR A 9 -3.74 4.31 -0.84
C THR A 9 -5.12 3.67 -0.87
N GLY A 10 -5.62 3.27 0.31
CA GLY A 10 -6.91 2.59 0.51
C GLY A 10 -8.06 3.49 0.97
N SER A 11 -7.77 4.74 1.34
CA SER A 11 -8.77 5.65 1.90
C SER A 11 -9.68 6.23 0.83
N PRO A 12 -11.02 6.17 0.99
CA PRO A 12 -11.95 6.92 0.15
C PRO A 12 -12.04 8.41 0.53
N ARG A 13 -11.31 8.86 1.55
CA ARG A 13 -11.27 10.26 2.00
C ARG A 13 -10.00 10.92 1.45
N GLN A 14 -10.14 11.84 0.47
CA GLN A 14 -9.04 12.56 -0.19
C GLN A 14 -8.15 13.37 0.77
N LEU A 15 -8.71 13.85 1.88
CA LEU A 15 -7.98 14.57 2.94
C LEU A 15 -8.17 13.86 4.30
N GLY A 16 -8.30 12.54 4.26
CA GLY A 16 -8.40 11.70 5.46
C GLY A 16 -7.05 11.51 6.15
N ASN A 17 -7.09 10.98 7.38
CA ASN A 17 -5.90 10.81 8.21
C ASN A 17 -4.81 9.96 7.53
N SER A 18 -5.17 8.85 6.89
CA SER A 18 -4.19 8.02 6.17
C SER A 18 -3.69 8.66 4.88
N ALA A 19 -4.51 9.45 4.17
CA ALA A 19 -4.05 10.19 2.98
C ALA A 19 -2.98 11.22 3.36
N LEU A 20 -3.23 12.02 4.40
CA LEU A 20 -2.24 12.97 4.94
C LEU A 20 -0.97 12.27 5.43
N LEU A 21 -1.10 11.08 6.02
CA LEU A 21 0.04 10.26 6.44
C LEU A 21 0.89 9.80 5.24
N ALA A 22 0.25 9.36 4.15
CA ALA A 22 0.93 9.03 2.90
C ALA A 22 1.65 10.26 2.33
N ASP A 23 0.99 11.42 2.27
CA ASP A 23 1.57 12.65 1.74
C ASP A 23 2.84 13.07 2.50
N ALA A 24 2.82 12.94 3.83
CA ALA A 24 3.99 13.23 4.65
C ALA A 24 5.15 12.26 4.36
N PHE A 25 4.88 10.95 4.27
CA PHE A 25 5.87 9.95 3.89
C PHE A 25 6.44 10.21 2.49
N ILE A 26 5.58 10.51 1.51
CA ILE A 26 5.97 10.80 0.12
C ILE A 26 6.92 12.00 0.07
N GLN A 27 6.64 13.05 0.84
CA GLN A 27 7.53 14.21 0.94
C GLN A 27 8.92 13.82 1.44
N GLY A 28 8.99 13.01 2.51
CA GLY A 28 10.26 12.50 3.03
C GLY A 28 11.03 11.65 2.00
N ALA A 29 10.35 10.73 1.33
CA ALA A 29 10.95 9.86 0.33
C ALA A 29 11.47 10.63 -0.90
N LYS A 30 10.72 11.64 -1.36
CA LYS A 30 11.18 12.54 -2.43
C LYS A 30 12.40 13.36 -1.99
N PHE A 31 12.44 13.83 -0.75
CA PHE A 31 13.59 14.53 -0.18
C PHE A 31 14.86 13.64 -0.17
N ALA A 32 14.70 12.33 0.06
CA ALA A 32 15.79 11.36 -0.03
C ALA A 32 16.22 11.01 -1.49
N GLY A 33 15.64 11.66 -2.50
CA GLY A 33 15.99 11.47 -3.91
C GLY A 33 15.32 10.26 -4.56
N HIS A 34 14.18 9.79 -4.02
CA HIS A 34 13.39 8.73 -4.65
C HIS A 34 12.32 9.29 -5.59
N THR A 35 11.96 8.48 -6.59
CA THR A 35 10.78 8.74 -7.42
C THR A 35 9.59 8.06 -6.79
N VAL A 36 8.50 8.80 -6.57
CA VAL A 36 7.31 8.26 -5.90
C VAL A 36 6.08 8.42 -6.80
N LYS A 37 5.39 7.31 -7.06
CA LYS A 37 4.08 7.26 -7.73
C LYS A 37 3.02 6.85 -6.72
N VAL A 38 1.80 7.33 -6.92
CA VAL A 38 0.65 7.00 -6.06
C VAL A 38 -0.43 6.37 -6.91
N PHE A 39 -1.02 5.28 -6.41
CA PHE A 39 -2.23 4.69 -6.98
C PHE A 39 -3.32 4.64 -5.90
N GLU A 40 -4.37 5.42 -6.10
CA GLU A 40 -5.45 5.57 -5.12
C GLU A 40 -6.55 4.54 -5.35
N THR A 41 -6.42 3.37 -4.71
CA THR A 41 -7.30 2.22 -4.94
C THR A 41 -8.78 2.50 -4.66
N ALA A 42 -9.09 3.47 -3.79
CA ALA A 42 -10.46 3.86 -3.51
C ALA A 42 -11.08 4.75 -4.59
N PHE A 43 -10.27 5.53 -5.31
CA PHE A 43 -10.72 6.35 -6.44
C PHE A 43 -10.57 5.62 -7.77
N HIS A 44 -9.75 4.57 -7.82
CA HIS A 44 -9.50 3.74 -8.99
C HIS A 44 -9.75 2.27 -8.63
N PRO A 45 -11.02 1.90 -8.39
CA PRO A 45 -11.37 0.59 -7.84
C PRO A 45 -10.87 -0.53 -8.75
N VAL A 46 -10.18 -1.48 -8.12
CA VAL A 46 -9.75 -2.75 -8.71
C VAL A 46 -10.76 -3.81 -8.27
N LEU A 47 -11.26 -4.62 -9.20
CA LEU A 47 -12.15 -5.72 -8.88
C LEU A 47 -11.42 -6.74 -7.99
N PRO A 48 -12.13 -7.42 -7.08
CA PRO A 48 -11.52 -8.51 -6.32
C PRO A 48 -11.03 -9.62 -7.27
N CYS A 49 -10.08 -10.44 -6.78
CA CYS A 49 -9.67 -11.63 -7.51
C CYS A 49 -10.82 -12.65 -7.56
N HIS A 50 -11.11 -13.19 -8.76
CA HIS A 50 -12.16 -14.19 -8.95
C HIS A 50 -11.62 -15.65 -8.94
N ALA A 51 -10.34 -15.85 -8.60
CA ALA A 51 -9.68 -17.16 -8.58
C ALA A 51 -9.90 -18.01 -9.85
N CYS A 52 -10.04 -17.36 -11.02
CA CYS A 52 -10.34 -18.06 -12.27
C CYS A 52 -9.13 -18.77 -12.91
N ASP A 53 -7.93 -18.57 -12.35
CA ASP A 53 -6.64 -19.07 -12.84
C ASP A 53 -6.25 -18.71 -14.28
N LYS A 54 -6.95 -17.77 -14.90
CA LYS A 54 -6.70 -17.29 -16.27
C LYS A 54 -5.74 -16.08 -16.34
N CYS A 55 -4.97 -15.80 -15.30
CA CYS A 55 -3.98 -14.71 -15.31
C CYS A 55 -3.03 -14.87 -16.50
N TRP A 56 -2.66 -13.78 -17.17
CA TRP A 56 -1.77 -13.80 -18.36
C TRP A 56 -2.21 -14.66 -19.56
N SER A 57 -3.42 -15.26 -19.53
CA SER A 57 -3.95 -16.02 -20.67
C SER A 57 -4.50 -15.13 -21.80
N ALA A 58 -4.61 -13.82 -21.56
CA ALA A 58 -5.01 -12.82 -22.52
C ALA A 58 -3.97 -11.68 -22.57
N LYS A 59 -4.26 -10.60 -23.32
CA LYS A 59 -3.42 -9.39 -23.34
C LYS A 59 -3.52 -8.66 -21.98
N GLY A 60 -2.66 -9.03 -21.03
CA GLY A 60 -2.49 -8.40 -19.72
C GLY A 60 -2.46 -9.40 -18.55
N PRO A 61 -2.16 -8.93 -17.33
CA PRO A 61 -2.02 -9.78 -16.15
C PRO A 61 -3.34 -10.38 -15.67
N CYS A 62 -4.47 -9.74 -15.94
CA CYS A 62 -5.81 -10.22 -15.60
C CYS A 62 -6.71 -10.24 -16.85
N VAL A 63 -7.60 -11.24 -16.94
CA VAL A 63 -8.63 -11.32 -17.99
C VAL A 63 -9.80 -10.37 -17.74
N PHE A 64 -10.03 -9.98 -16.49
CA PHE A 64 -11.03 -8.97 -16.14
C PHE A 64 -10.46 -7.58 -16.38
N LYS A 65 -11.09 -6.82 -17.27
CA LYS A 65 -10.70 -5.46 -17.63
C LYS A 65 -11.21 -4.45 -16.61
N ASP A 66 -10.30 -3.91 -15.82
CA ASP A 66 -10.56 -2.92 -14.77
C ASP A 66 -9.32 -2.05 -14.51
N ASN A 67 -9.31 -1.29 -13.40
CA ASN A 67 -8.17 -0.42 -13.08
C ASN A 67 -6.88 -1.18 -12.72
N PHE A 68 -6.89 -2.52 -12.63
CA PHE A 68 -5.65 -3.28 -12.53
C PHE A 68 -4.78 -3.13 -13.77
N ASP A 69 -5.37 -2.90 -14.95
CA ASP A 69 -4.61 -2.63 -16.18
C ASP A 69 -3.78 -1.34 -16.07
N LYS A 70 -4.19 -0.39 -15.20
CA LYS A 70 -3.43 0.83 -14.90
C LYS A 70 -2.40 0.61 -13.79
N LEU A 71 -2.76 -0.17 -12.77
CA LEU A 71 -1.87 -0.46 -11.63
C LEU A 71 -0.71 -1.37 -12.02
N ALA A 72 -0.94 -2.35 -12.89
CA ALA A 72 0.02 -3.37 -13.26
C ALA A 72 1.36 -2.81 -13.80
N PRO A 73 1.38 -1.88 -14.77
CA PRO A 73 2.62 -1.24 -15.21
C PRO A 73 3.36 -0.52 -14.08
N MET A 74 2.63 0.12 -13.16
CA MET A 74 3.26 0.81 -12.02
C MET A 74 3.92 -0.19 -11.05
N LEU A 75 3.32 -1.36 -10.86
CA LEU A 75 3.89 -2.45 -10.07
C LEU A 75 5.18 -3.00 -10.72
N GLU A 76 5.19 -3.16 -12.04
CA GLU A 76 6.37 -3.63 -12.80
C GLU A 76 7.56 -2.66 -12.69
N GLU A 77 7.28 -1.36 -12.59
CA GLU A 77 8.29 -0.31 -12.43
C GLU A 77 8.74 -0.07 -10.98
N ALA A 78 8.03 -0.58 -9.99
CA ALA A 78 8.30 -0.31 -8.57
C ALA A 78 9.46 -1.17 -8.03
N ASP A 79 10.35 -0.55 -7.27
CA ASP A 79 11.39 -1.23 -6.48
C ASP A 79 10.91 -1.48 -5.03
N MET A 80 9.97 -0.65 -4.56
CA MET A 80 9.36 -0.70 -3.23
C MET A 80 7.85 -0.45 -3.32
N LEU A 81 7.09 -1.16 -2.47
CA LEU A 81 5.66 -0.91 -2.27
C LEU A 81 5.36 -0.32 -0.90
N VAL A 82 4.50 0.69 -0.86
CA VAL A 82 3.99 1.27 0.39
C VAL A 82 2.51 1.03 0.45
N PHE A 83 2.06 0.29 1.47
CA PHE A 83 0.65 0.09 1.74
C PHE A 83 0.17 1.18 2.68
N CYS A 84 -0.73 2.04 2.22
CA CYS A 84 -1.34 3.07 3.05
C CYS A 84 -2.84 2.82 3.21
N THR A 85 -3.31 2.61 4.44
CA THR A 85 -4.70 2.21 4.67
C THR A 85 -5.31 2.88 5.91
N PRO A 86 -6.60 3.24 5.89
CA PRO A 86 -7.34 3.30 7.14
C PRO A 86 -7.45 1.87 7.73
N LEU A 87 -7.53 1.75 9.05
CA LEU A 87 -7.83 0.49 9.71
C LEU A 87 -9.35 0.28 9.70
N TYR A 88 -9.83 -0.69 8.93
CA TYR A 88 -11.23 -1.07 8.87
C TYR A 88 -11.38 -2.49 9.36
N TRP A 89 -12.18 -2.69 10.41
CA TRP A 89 -12.38 -3.99 11.06
C TRP A 89 -11.06 -4.72 11.33
N PHE A 90 -10.12 -4.03 11.99
CA PHE A 90 -8.83 -4.56 12.43
C PHE A 90 -7.88 -5.01 11.29
N THR A 91 -8.13 -4.57 10.05
CA THR A 91 -7.28 -4.88 8.89
C THR A 91 -7.26 -3.76 7.84
N MET A 92 -6.65 -4.03 6.69
CA MET A 92 -6.59 -3.14 5.53
C MET A 92 -7.98 -2.87 4.95
N SER A 93 -8.16 -1.71 4.33
CA SER A 93 -9.36 -1.43 3.54
C SER A 93 -9.57 -2.44 2.42
N ALA A 94 -10.83 -2.75 2.11
CA ALA A 94 -11.19 -3.69 1.05
C ALA A 94 -10.66 -3.23 -0.33
N GLN A 95 -10.63 -1.92 -0.58
CA GLN A 95 -10.12 -1.31 -1.80
C GLN A 95 -8.63 -1.63 -1.99
N LEU A 96 -7.83 -1.45 -0.94
CA LEU A 96 -6.41 -1.80 -0.98
C LEU A 96 -6.21 -3.31 -1.11
N LYS A 97 -7.00 -4.10 -0.37
CA LYS A 97 -6.90 -5.57 -0.39
C LYS A 97 -7.22 -6.15 -1.78
N ALA A 98 -8.19 -5.60 -2.50
CA ALA A 98 -8.50 -6.03 -3.87
C ALA A 98 -7.32 -5.83 -4.82
N ALA A 99 -6.59 -4.72 -4.69
CA ALA A 99 -5.37 -4.48 -5.47
C ALA A 99 -4.24 -5.46 -5.10
N ILE A 100 -4.05 -5.73 -3.79
CA ILE A 100 -3.07 -6.70 -3.29
C ILE A 100 -3.38 -8.12 -3.80
N ASP A 101 -4.64 -8.54 -3.78
CA ASP A 101 -5.04 -9.89 -4.20
C ASP A 101 -4.74 -10.17 -5.67
N LYS A 102 -4.74 -9.12 -6.51
CA LYS A 102 -4.36 -9.26 -7.92
C LYS A 102 -2.86 -9.39 -8.16
N LEU A 103 -2.00 -9.18 -7.15
CA LEU A 103 -0.58 -9.53 -7.25
C LEU A 103 -0.37 -11.02 -7.53
N TYR A 104 -1.36 -11.86 -7.20
CA TYR A 104 -1.39 -13.28 -7.57
C TYR A 104 -1.10 -13.52 -9.07
N ALA A 105 -1.51 -12.60 -9.95
CA ALA A 105 -1.21 -12.69 -11.38
C ALA A 105 0.30 -12.82 -11.66
N TYR A 106 1.15 -12.14 -10.89
CA TYR A 106 2.61 -12.18 -11.06
C TYR A 106 3.28 -13.41 -10.40
N MET A 107 2.52 -14.18 -9.61
CA MET A 107 2.98 -15.43 -9.01
C MET A 107 2.86 -16.62 -9.96
N LYS A 108 2.10 -16.51 -11.07
CA LYS A 108 1.99 -17.58 -12.06
C LYS A 108 3.31 -17.77 -12.81
N ASP A 109 3.63 -19.00 -13.17
CA ASP A 109 4.82 -19.33 -13.97
C ASP A 109 4.74 -18.75 -15.38
N ILE A 110 3.54 -18.67 -15.94
CA ILE A 110 3.27 -18.09 -17.26
C ILE A 110 3.38 -16.56 -17.29
N ALA A 111 3.57 -15.89 -16.15
CA ALA A 111 3.77 -14.45 -16.13
C ALA A 111 5.05 -14.11 -16.92
N PRO A 112 4.98 -13.30 -18.00
CA PRO A 112 6.13 -13.04 -18.87
C PRO A 112 7.18 -12.14 -18.21
N ARG A 113 6.84 -11.58 -17.04
CA ARG A 113 7.67 -10.64 -16.28
C ARG A 113 7.36 -10.82 -14.80
N LYS A 114 8.41 -10.68 -13.99
CA LYS A 114 8.34 -10.75 -12.53
C LYS A 114 8.43 -9.34 -11.96
N LEU A 115 7.77 -9.11 -10.83
CA LEU A 115 7.88 -7.85 -10.11
C LEU A 115 9.30 -7.73 -9.52
N LYS A 116 9.91 -6.56 -9.70
CA LYS A 116 11.25 -6.27 -9.14
C LYS A 116 11.20 -5.73 -7.71
N ILE A 117 10.00 -5.58 -7.14
CA ILE A 117 9.77 -5.10 -5.78
C ILE A 117 10.54 -5.98 -4.79
N LYS A 118 11.33 -5.34 -3.92
CA LYS A 118 12.14 -6.00 -2.88
C LYS A 118 11.86 -5.50 -1.48
N GLU A 119 11.17 -4.38 -1.35
CA GLU A 119 10.98 -3.70 -0.07
C GLU A 119 9.52 -3.29 0.10
N CYS A 120 9.07 -3.27 1.35
CA CYS A 120 7.74 -2.78 1.67
C CYS A 120 7.67 -1.95 2.95
N VAL A 121 6.63 -1.11 3.03
CA VAL A 121 6.28 -0.26 4.18
C VAL A 121 4.78 -0.33 4.43
N LEU A 122 4.37 -0.25 5.70
CA LEU A 122 2.98 -0.06 6.10
C LEU A 122 2.75 1.33 6.73
N LEU A 123 1.76 2.07 6.23
CA LEU A 123 1.24 3.29 6.82
C LEU A 123 -0.23 3.07 7.16
N ALA A 124 -0.63 3.34 8.40
CA ALA A 124 -2.02 3.15 8.78
C ALA A 124 -2.54 4.22 9.73
N ALA A 125 -3.85 4.50 9.64
CA ALA A 125 -4.55 5.40 10.56
C ALA A 125 -5.84 4.75 11.07
N ALA A 126 -6.16 4.95 12.34
CA ALA A 126 -7.33 4.37 13.00
C ALA A 126 -7.89 5.30 14.08
N GLU A 127 -9.18 5.14 14.39
CA GLU A 127 -9.76 5.65 15.63
C GLU A 127 -9.19 4.91 16.85
N GLY A 128 -9.09 3.59 16.73
CA GLY A 128 -8.43 2.72 17.70
C GLY A 128 -6.93 3.00 17.88
N THR A 129 -6.31 2.32 18.85
CA THR A 129 -4.91 2.58 19.24
C THR A 129 -4.05 1.33 19.27
N GLU A 130 -2.73 1.51 19.17
CA GLU A 130 -1.79 0.40 19.34
C GLU A 130 -1.81 -0.19 20.76
N LYS A 131 -2.21 0.58 21.77
CA LYS A 131 -2.25 0.11 23.16
C LYS A 131 -3.33 -0.95 23.38
N ASP A 132 -4.39 -0.90 22.56
CA ASP A 132 -5.55 -1.77 22.67
C ASP A 132 -5.42 -3.02 21.76
N GLY A 133 -4.30 -3.16 21.04
CA GLY A 133 -4.07 -4.28 20.11
C GLY A 133 -4.80 -4.14 18.76
N ASP A 134 -5.41 -3.00 18.47
CA ASP A 134 -6.27 -2.82 17.30
C ASP A 134 -5.55 -3.04 15.96
N TYR A 135 -4.23 -2.84 15.95
CA TYR A 135 -3.39 -3.02 14.77
C TYR A 135 -2.86 -4.44 14.59
N ASP A 136 -3.06 -5.36 15.53
CA ASP A 136 -2.37 -6.65 15.54
C ASP A 136 -2.73 -7.51 14.32
N GLY A 137 -4.00 -7.55 13.94
CA GLY A 137 -4.46 -8.23 12.73
C GLY A 137 -3.86 -7.63 11.45
N LEU A 138 -3.76 -6.30 11.39
CA LEU A 138 -3.14 -5.60 10.27
C LEU A 138 -1.63 -5.87 10.19
N LYS A 139 -0.92 -5.76 11.31
CA LYS A 139 0.52 -6.04 11.41
C LYS A 139 0.83 -7.46 10.97
N ALA A 140 0.11 -8.45 11.50
CA ALA A 140 0.27 -9.85 11.14
C ALA A 140 0.03 -10.09 9.64
N THR A 141 -1.04 -9.51 9.08
CA THR A 141 -1.34 -9.61 7.64
C THR A 141 -0.22 -9.03 6.79
N TYR A 142 0.26 -7.83 7.15
CA TYR A 142 1.36 -7.15 6.45
C TYR A 142 2.66 -7.96 6.49
N HIS A 143 3.07 -8.44 7.67
CA HIS A 143 4.29 -9.24 7.80
C HIS A 143 4.18 -10.56 7.03
N ASN A 144 3.01 -11.21 7.01
CA ASN A 144 2.80 -12.41 6.22
C ASN A 144 2.95 -12.14 4.72
N ILE A 145 2.44 -11.03 4.22
CA ILE A 145 2.62 -10.62 2.81
C ILE A 145 4.11 -10.40 2.51
N ALA A 146 4.80 -9.62 3.36
CA ALA A 146 6.22 -9.33 3.18
C ALA A 146 7.07 -10.61 3.17
N ASN A 147 6.85 -11.49 4.14
CA ASN A 147 7.56 -12.77 4.27
C ASN A 147 7.29 -13.70 3.09
N TYR A 148 6.01 -13.84 2.69
CA TYR A 148 5.63 -14.70 1.58
C TYR A 148 6.26 -14.26 0.25
N LEU A 149 6.38 -12.96 0.02
CA LEU A 149 6.96 -12.38 -1.20
C LEU A 149 8.49 -12.19 -1.11
N GLY A 150 9.10 -12.52 0.03
CA GLY A 150 10.53 -12.32 0.27
C GLY A 150 10.94 -10.85 0.24
N TRP A 151 10.05 -9.94 0.63
CA TRP A 151 10.31 -8.51 0.70
C TRP A 151 10.92 -8.13 2.04
N LYS A 152 11.91 -7.24 1.99
CA LYS A 152 12.44 -6.60 3.19
C LYS A 152 11.41 -5.62 3.74
N ASP A 153 10.92 -5.91 4.93
CA ASP A 153 10.12 -4.96 5.71
C ASP A 153 11.01 -3.77 6.13
N ARG A 154 10.62 -2.56 5.73
CA ARG A 154 11.31 -1.31 6.08
C ARG A 154 10.72 -0.64 7.32
N GLY A 155 9.63 -1.17 7.88
CA GLY A 155 8.94 -0.66 9.05
C GLY A 155 7.56 -0.09 8.73
N MET A 156 6.96 0.54 9.74
CA MET A 156 5.61 1.05 9.67
C MET A 156 5.42 2.32 10.49
N VAL A 157 4.43 3.13 10.10
CA VAL A 157 3.95 4.28 10.90
C VAL A 157 2.45 4.11 11.12
N LEU A 158 2.06 4.02 12.39
CA LEU A 158 0.69 3.76 12.82
C LEU A 158 0.15 4.96 13.59
N ALA A 159 -0.90 5.59 13.06
CA ALA A 159 -1.55 6.75 13.63
C ALA A 159 -2.89 6.34 14.27
N GLY A 160 -2.86 5.95 15.54
CA GLY A 160 -4.08 5.67 16.33
C GLY A 160 -4.70 6.93 16.94
N GLY A 161 -5.93 6.82 17.42
CA GLY A 161 -6.65 7.92 18.09
C GLY A 161 -7.15 9.01 17.16
N VAL A 162 -7.36 8.71 15.87
CA VAL A 162 -7.77 9.68 14.83
C VAL A 162 -8.95 9.17 14.00
N GLY A 163 -10.17 9.49 14.43
CA GLY A 163 -11.41 9.06 13.77
C GLY A 163 -11.92 10.05 12.72
N ALA A 164 -11.98 11.34 13.08
CA ALA A 164 -12.47 12.38 12.19
C ALA A 164 -11.38 12.82 11.19
N PRO A 165 -11.75 13.21 9.96
CA PRO A 165 -10.78 13.71 8.98
C PRO A 165 -9.96 14.89 9.52
N GLY A 166 -8.65 14.85 9.35
CA GLY A 166 -7.73 15.93 9.73
C GLY A 166 -7.29 15.90 11.20
N GLU A 167 -7.82 15.01 12.04
CA GLU A 167 -7.36 14.89 13.43
C GLU A 167 -5.87 14.56 13.54
N ILE A 168 -5.32 13.83 12.56
CA ILE A 168 -3.90 13.49 12.50
C ILE A 168 -2.98 14.72 12.49
N ILE A 169 -3.45 15.89 12.04
CA ILE A 169 -2.68 17.14 12.00
C ILE A 169 -2.28 17.59 13.41
N LYS A 170 -3.11 17.29 14.41
CA LYS A 170 -2.86 17.63 15.82
C LYS A 170 -1.91 16.65 16.51
N THR A 171 -1.45 15.62 15.80
CA THR A 171 -0.58 14.57 16.33
C THR A 171 0.86 14.74 15.84
N GLY A 172 1.80 13.97 16.40
CA GLY A 172 3.17 13.90 15.89
C GLY A 172 3.36 13.01 14.64
N LYS A 173 2.31 12.32 14.19
CA LYS A 173 2.44 11.21 13.23
C LYS A 173 2.79 11.66 11.81
N LEU A 174 2.40 12.86 11.40
CA LEU A 174 2.82 13.40 10.10
C LEU A 174 4.32 13.69 10.07
N LYS A 175 4.87 14.24 11.17
CA LYS A 175 6.32 14.45 11.29
C LYS A 175 7.07 13.12 11.31
N GLU A 176 6.56 12.13 12.06
CA GLU A 176 7.11 10.78 12.10
C GLU A 176 7.15 10.14 10.70
N ALA A 177 6.05 10.20 9.93
CA ALA A 177 6.00 9.67 8.57
C ALA A 177 6.95 10.39 7.62
N LEU A 178 7.08 11.72 7.74
CA LEU A 178 8.02 12.50 6.94
C LEU A 178 9.46 12.10 7.21
N GLU A 179 9.87 12.04 8.48
CA GLU A 179 11.23 11.61 8.83
C GLU A 179 11.48 10.16 8.43
N PHE A 180 10.48 9.29 8.59
CA PHE A 180 10.58 7.91 8.15
C PHE A 180 10.79 7.80 6.63
N GLY A 181 10.02 8.57 5.84
CA GLY A 181 10.21 8.66 4.39
C GLY A 181 11.63 9.06 3.98
N LYS A 182 12.31 9.93 4.74
CA LYS A 182 13.70 10.32 4.46
C LYS A 182 14.72 9.20 4.66
N THR A 183 14.36 8.16 5.40
CA THR A 183 15.24 7.00 5.68
C THR A 183 15.15 5.89 4.64
N MET A 184 14.32 6.07 3.61
CA MET A 184 14.05 5.04 2.59
C MET A 184 15.26 4.67 1.74
#